data_AF-A0A943LX67-F1
#
_entry.id   AF-A0A943LX67-F1
#
_cell.length_a   1.000
_cell.length_b   1.000
_cell.length_c   1.000
_cell.angle_alpha   90.00
_cell.angle_beta   90.00
_cell.angle_gamma   90.00
#
_symmetry.space_group_name_H-M   'P 1'
#
loop_
_entity.id
_entity.type
_entity.pdbx_description
1 polymer ?
#
loop_
_entity_poly.entity_id
_entity_poly.type
_entity_poly.pdbx_seq_one_letter_code
_entity_poly.pdbx_strand_id
1 'polypeptide(L)'
;FARGFYQVLCIIFGNILVLYLCLYFILNLQITSDYINQVLVYNFTQLAVEKNDFLLTLAYQSFAVIGSGLLVGALTTSNHLLGDAKDKSIKWVLLLSFIFTVVYSLFSQSFGLYSILNIVPYGLVLTALSLDDAIKKRAERTSHRRRNGNQIHTLKVFGIFLSRNYFLPIAVFAFAFAMPIIIFLFNLGNNTERSTVANYIAKNTKKDETIYVYDSSAKIYLESSRKAASQFVLPELNTAKSSHQKALSDTIIQDSAQYIVVQQDTQLPSDVKSTLSKNYKKAPVKGVERYTVYVLK
;
A
#
# COMPACT_ATOMS: atom_id res chain seq x y z
N PHE A 1 -33.69 -10.08 22.98
CA PHE A 1 -34.26 -9.79 21.65
C PHE A 1 -34.02 -8.34 21.22
N ALA A 2 -34.48 -7.35 22.01
CA ALA A 2 -34.34 -5.92 21.66
C ALA A 2 -32.89 -5.44 21.41
N ARG A 3 -31.91 -5.81 22.24
CA ARG A 3 -30.49 -5.42 22.04
C ARG A 3 -29.89 -5.86 20.71
N GLY A 4 -30.19 -7.08 20.25
CA GLY A 4 -29.69 -7.58 18.97
C GLY A 4 -30.35 -6.88 17.77
N PHE A 5 -31.64 -6.54 17.89
CA PHE A 5 -32.37 -5.79 16.87
C PHE A 5 -31.82 -4.37 16.70
N TYR A 6 -31.52 -3.67 17.79
CA TYR A 6 -30.88 -2.34 17.73
C TYR A 6 -29.47 -2.40 17.17
N GLN A 7 -28.68 -3.45 17.47
CA GLN A 7 -27.36 -3.63 16.85
C GLN A 7 -27.46 -3.84 15.35
N VAL A 8 -28.41 -4.66 14.88
CA VAL A 8 -28.64 -4.88 13.45
C VAL A 8 -29.07 -3.59 12.76
N LEU A 9 -30.02 -2.84 13.34
CA LEU A 9 -30.42 -1.53 12.81
C LEU A 9 -29.25 -0.54 12.77
N CYS A 10 -28.42 -0.49 13.81
CA CYS A 10 -27.28 0.40 13.85
C CYS A 10 -26.22 0.04 12.80
N ILE A 11 -26.01 -1.25 12.53
CA ILE A 11 -25.14 -1.72 11.44
C ILE A 11 -25.73 -1.33 10.08
N ILE A 12 -27.02 -1.53 9.87
CA ILE A 12 -27.68 -1.21 8.59
C ILE A 12 -27.65 0.31 8.34
N PHE A 13 -28.15 1.11 9.28
CA PHE A 13 -28.17 2.57 9.13
C PHE A 13 -26.77 3.18 9.11
N GLY A 14 -25.84 2.66 9.91
CA GLY A 14 -24.45 3.09 9.87
C GLY A 14 -23.81 2.83 8.50
N ASN A 15 -24.04 1.66 7.89
CA ASN A 15 -23.54 1.37 6.55
C ASN A 15 -24.22 2.23 5.48
N ILE A 16 -25.54 2.45 5.56
CA ILE A 16 -26.26 3.34 4.62
C ILE A 16 -25.70 4.76 4.68
N LEU A 17 -25.43 5.28 5.88
CA LEU A 17 -24.85 6.62 6.05
C LEU A 17 -23.47 6.73 5.40
N VAL A 18 -22.60 5.74 5.64
CA VAL A 18 -21.25 5.69 5.05
C VAL A 18 -21.33 5.60 3.53
N LEU A 19 -22.16 4.70 3.00
CA LEU A 19 -22.37 4.54 1.56
C LEU A 19 -22.93 5.81 0.93
N TYR A 20 -23.91 6.47 1.56
CA TYR A 20 -24.48 7.72 1.09
C TYR A 20 -23.42 8.82 1.02
N LEU A 21 -22.58 8.96 2.05
CA LEU A 21 -21.53 9.97 2.07
C LEU A 21 -20.51 9.72 0.95
N CYS A 22 -20.06 8.47 0.77
CA CYS A 22 -19.18 8.08 -0.32
C CYS A 22 -19.82 8.37 -1.68
N LEU A 23 -21.08 7.96 -1.90
CA LEU A 23 -21.77 8.14 -3.17
C LEU A 23 -22.02 9.63 -3.47
N TYR A 24 -22.34 10.44 -2.47
CA TYR A 24 -22.52 11.88 -2.60
C TYR A 24 -21.24 12.55 -3.10
N PHE A 25 -20.07 12.25 -2.52
CA PHE A 25 -18.80 12.79 -3.01
C PHE A 25 -18.47 12.32 -4.43
N ILE A 26 -18.68 11.03 -4.72
CA ILE A 26 -18.40 10.44 -6.04
C ILE A 26 -19.28 11.05 -7.14
N LEU A 27 -20.56 11.31 -6.85
CA LEU A 27 -21.51 11.90 -7.79
C LEU A 27 -21.31 13.41 -7.95
N ASN A 28 -21.09 14.13 -6.85
CA ASN A 28 -20.93 15.59 -6.87
C ASN A 28 -19.63 16.03 -7.55
N LEU A 29 -18.58 15.21 -7.52
CA LEU A 29 -17.32 15.48 -8.20
C LEU A 29 -17.35 15.12 -9.70
N GLN A 30 -18.46 14.62 -10.26
CA GLN A 30 -18.60 14.17 -11.66
C GLN A 30 -17.58 13.10 -12.12
N ILE A 31 -16.79 12.55 -11.22
CA ILE A 31 -15.76 11.52 -11.45
C ILE A 31 -16.34 10.10 -11.37
N THR A 32 -17.67 9.92 -11.36
CA THR A 32 -18.34 8.67 -11.00
C THR A 32 -17.86 7.46 -11.82
N SER A 33 -17.77 7.60 -13.14
CA SER A 33 -17.31 6.52 -14.02
C SER A 33 -15.83 6.18 -13.79
N ASP A 34 -14.97 7.20 -13.72
CA ASP A 34 -13.53 7.02 -13.58
C ASP A 34 -13.16 6.51 -12.18
N TYR A 35 -13.83 6.99 -11.14
CA TYR A 35 -13.60 6.59 -9.76
C TYR A 35 -14.14 5.18 -9.45
N ILE A 36 -15.33 4.81 -9.97
CA ILE A 36 -15.84 3.43 -9.86
C ILE A 36 -14.90 2.46 -10.59
N ASN A 37 -14.46 2.83 -11.80
CA ASN A 37 -13.50 2.01 -12.53
C ASN A 37 -12.14 1.93 -11.82
N GLN A 38 -11.67 2.99 -11.18
CA GLN A 38 -10.37 3.05 -10.52
C GLN A 38 -10.36 2.45 -9.10
N VAL A 39 -11.44 2.56 -8.33
CA VAL A 39 -11.48 2.08 -6.95
C VAL A 39 -12.05 0.67 -6.86
N LEU A 40 -13.12 0.38 -7.59
CA LEU A 40 -13.74 -0.95 -7.58
C LEU A 40 -13.12 -1.80 -8.67
N VAL A 41 -13.34 -1.45 -9.94
CA VAL A 41 -13.00 -2.36 -11.05
C VAL A 41 -11.49 -2.61 -11.12
N TYR A 42 -10.64 -1.59 -10.95
CA TYR A 42 -9.19 -1.72 -11.03
C TYR A 42 -8.63 -2.70 -9.98
N ASN A 43 -9.00 -2.55 -8.70
CA ASN A 43 -8.52 -3.43 -7.63
C ASN A 43 -9.02 -4.89 -7.78
N PHE A 44 -10.16 -5.10 -8.44
CA PHE A 44 -10.70 -6.44 -8.70
C PHE A 44 -10.27 -7.07 -10.03
N THR A 45 -9.87 -6.26 -11.03
CA THR A 45 -9.48 -6.74 -12.38
C THR A 45 -7.98 -6.73 -12.63
N GLN A 46 -7.23 -5.93 -11.86
CA GLN A 46 -5.78 -5.87 -11.90
C GLN A 46 -5.25 -6.17 -10.51
N LEU A 47 -4.74 -7.39 -10.34
CA LEU A 47 -4.02 -7.75 -9.13
C LEU A 47 -2.67 -7.03 -9.08
N ALA A 48 -2.05 -6.75 -10.24
CA ALA A 48 -0.82 -5.98 -10.34
C ALA A 48 -1.07 -4.50 -10.00
N VAL A 49 -0.59 -4.07 -8.84
CA VAL A 49 -0.67 -2.69 -8.35
C VAL A 49 0.45 -1.83 -8.95
N GLU A 50 1.63 -2.42 -9.13
CA GLU A 50 2.82 -1.76 -9.65
C GLU A 50 3.33 -2.48 -10.91
N LYS A 51 4.15 -1.79 -11.72
CA LYS A 51 4.71 -2.33 -12.98
C LYS A 51 6.10 -2.93 -12.77
N ASN A 52 6.24 -3.78 -11.76
CA ASN A 52 7.50 -4.45 -11.44
C ASN A 52 7.56 -5.86 -12.06
N ASP A 53 8.75 -6.47 -12.06
CA ASP A 53 8.90 -7.86 -12.49
C ASP A 53 8.07 -8.80 -11.59
N PHE A 54 7.17 -9.56 -12.20
CA PHE A 54 6.26 -10.46 -11.48
C PHE A 54 7.01 -11.55 -10.72
N LEU A 55 8.04 -12.16 -11.31
CA LEU A 55 8.75 -13.27 -10.66
C LEU A 55 9.55 -12.78 -9.46
N LEU A 56 10.19 -11.62 -9.58
CA LEU A 56 10.97 -11.01 -8.51
C LEU A 56 10.08 -10.56 -7.35
N THR A 57 8.96 -9.91 -7.66
CA THR A 57 7.97 -9.50 -6.63
C THR A 57 7.28 -10.70 -5.98
N LEU A 58 6.95 -11.74 -6.74
CA LEU A 58 6.41 -12.98 -6.20
C LEU A 58 7.41 -13.66 -5.24
N ALA A 59 8.68 -13.74 -5.61
CA ALA A 59 9.73 -14.30 -4.76
C ALA A 59 9.89 -13.48 -3.47
N TYR A 60 9.91 -12.15 -3.58
CA TYR A 60 9.99 -11.23 -2.45
C TYR A 60 8.80 -11.37 -1.49
N GLN A 61 7.57 -11.32 -2.01
CA GLN A 61 6.35 -11.45 -1.22
C GLN A 61 6.23 -12.85 -0.59
N SER A 62 6.64 -13.90 -1.32
CA SER A 62 6.70 -15.27 -0.79
C SER A 62 7.67 -15.37 0.38
N PHE A 63 8.89 -14.83 0.22
CA PHE A 63 9.88 -14.78 1.29
C PHE A 63 9.35 -14.04 2.51
N ALA A 64 8.71 -12.88 2.32
CA ALA A 64 8.20 -12.08 3.42
C ALA A 64 7.02 -12.76 4.15
N VAL A 65 6.09 -13.39 3.42
CA VAL A 65 4.98 -14.15 4.02
C VAL A 65 5.48 -15.40 4.75
N ILE A 66 6.39 -16.18 4.15
CA ILE A 66 6.97 -17.37 4.78
C ILE A 66 7.81 -16.95 6.00
N GLY A 67 8.71 -16.00 5.82
CA GLY A 67 9.62 -15.51 6.86
C GLY A 67 8.91 -14.85 8.03
N SER A 68 7.73 -14.27 7.83
CA SER A 68 6.91 -13.72 8.92
C SER A 68 6.43 -14.78 9.93
N GLY A 69 6.41 -16.05 9.54
CA GLY A 69 5.90 -17.15 10.36
C GLY A 69 4.37 -17.20 10.51
N LEU A 70 3.64 -16.29 9.85
CA LEU A 70 2.18 -16.22 9.92
C LEU A 70 1.49 -17.43 9.27
N LEU A 71 2.13 -18.03 8.25
CA LEU A 71 1.64 -19.25 7.59
C LEU A 71 1.52 -20.43 8.55
N VAL A 72 2.41 -20.54 9.54
CA VAL A 72 2.42 -21.65 10.49
C VAL A 72 1.13 -21.71 11.30
N GLY A 73 0.57 -20.54 11.67
CA GLY A 73 -0.71 -20.46 12.36
C GLY A 73 -1.86 -20.99 11.51
N ALA A 74 -1.90 -20.63 10.23
CA ALA A 74 -2.92 -21.09 9.29
C ALA A 74 -2.85 -22.61 9.06
N LEU A 75 -1.66 -23.15 8.80
CA LEU A 75 -1.44 -24.58 8.52
C LEU A 75 -1.77 -25.49 9.71
N THR A 76 -1.57 -24.99 10.92
CA THR A 76 -1.79 -25.77 12.15
C THR A 76 -3.23 -25.67 12.63
N THR A 77 -3.83 -24.48 12.51
CA THR A 77 -5.26 -24.28 12.79
C THR A 77 -6.13 -24.98 11.76
N SER A 78 -5.72 -25.11 10.49
CA SER A 78 -6.45 -25.88 9.47
C SER A 78 -6.54 -27.37 9.81
N ASN A 79 -5.46 -27.96 10.32
CA ASN A 79 -5.46 -29.35 10.76
C ASN A 79 -6.34 -29.58 12.00
N HIS A 80 -6.54 -28.54 12.83
CA HIS A 80 -7.41 -28.57 14.01
C HIS A 80 -8.85 -28.11 13.75
N LEU A 81 -9.12 -27.47 12.61
CA LEU A 81 -10.46 -27.10 12.11
C LEU A 81 -11.35 -28.32 11.79
N LEU A 82 -10.74 -29.51 11.69
CA LEU A 82 -11.40 -30.81 11.59
C LEU A 82 -11.93 -31.33 12.94
N GLY A 83 -11.58 -30.71 14.08
CA GLY A 83 -11.97 -31.11 15.43
C GLY A 83 -12.73 -30.03 16.22
N ASP A 84 -13.73 -30.50 16.98
CA ASP A 84 -14.68 -29.83 17.87
C ASP A 84 -15.45 -28.60 17.35
N ALA A 85 -16.78 -28.67 17.43
CA ALA A 85 -17.72 -27.91 16.59
C ALA A 85 -17.98 -26.45 17.03
N LYS A 86 -17.52 -26.04 18.21
CA LYS A 86 -18.07 -24.86 18.90
C LYS A 86 -17.75 -23.50 18.25
N ASP A 87 -16.67 -23.40 17.47
CA ASP A 87 -16.24 -22.15 16.80
C ASP A 87 -15.80 -22.36 15.33
N LYS A 88 -16.28 -23.44 14.71
CA LYS A 88 -15.80 -23.88 13.39
C LYS A 88 -15.98 -22.81 12.31
N SER A 89 -17.13 -22.14 12.27
CA SER A 89 -17.45 -21.12 11.25
C SER A 89 -16.52 -19.90 11.31
N ILE A 90 -16.20 -19.41 12.52
CA ILE A 90 -15.32 -18.24 12.70
C ILE A 90 -13.90 -18.57 12.26
N LYS A 91 -13.40 -19.76 12.64
CA LYS A 91 -12.07 -20.23 12.21
C LYS A 91 -11.98 -20.38 10.69
N TRP A 92 -13.04 -20.84 10.02
CA TRP A 92 -13.10 -20.90 8.55
C TRP A 92 -13.10 -19.52 7.90
N VAL A 93 -13.87 -18.57 8.43
CA VAL A 93 -13.88 -17.19 7.94
C VAL A 93 -12.49 -16.58 8.07
N LEU A 94 -11.83 -16.72 9.23
CA LEU A 94 -10.47 -16.23 9.46
C LEU A 94 -9.46 -16.86 8.48
N LEU A 95 -9.54 -18.17 8.25
CA LEU A 95 -8.65 -18.88 7.34
C LEU A 95 -8.88 -18.46 5.89
N LEU A 96 -10.13 -18.31 5.46
CA LEU A 96 -10.45 -17.87 4.10
C LEU A 96 -10.00 -16.42 3.86
N SER A 97 -10.23 -15.53 4.82
CA SER A 97 -9.71 -14.15 4.78
C SER A 97 -8.18 -14.11 4.74
N PHE A 98 -7.51 -14.98 5.49
CA PHE A 98 -6.06 -15.11 5.46
C PHE A 98 -5.57 -15.59 4.07
N ILE A 99 -6.15 -16.64 3.50
CA ILE A 99 -5.78 -17.14 2.17
C ILE A 99 -6.00 -16.06 1.11
N PHE A 100 -7.17 -15.40 1.14
CA PHE A 100 -7.51 -14.36 0.19
C PHE A 100 -6.49 -13.22 0.21
N THR A 101 -6.12 -12.73 1.40
CA THR A 101 -5.13 -11.66 1.56
C THR A 101 -3.71 -12.08 1.15
N VAL A 102 -3.32 -13.34 1.41
CA VAL A 102 -2.04 -13.89 0.94
C VAL A 102 -2.00 -13.93 -0.59
N VAL A 103 -3.04 -14.47 -1.23
CA VAL A 103 -3.13 -14.52 -2.70
C VAL A 103 -3.07 -13.11 -3.27
N TYR A 104 -3.87 -12.17 -2.75
CA TYR A 104 -3.82 -10.78 -3.20
C TYR A 104 -2.41 -10.18 -3.08
N SER A 105 -1.72 -10.41 -1.94
CA SER A 105 -0.36 -9.91 -1.73
C SER A 105 0.66 -10.49 -2.73
N LEU A 106 0.57 -11.78 -3.03
CA LEU A 106 1.50 -12.46 -3.96
C LEU A 106 1.36 -11.97 -5.40
N PHE A 107 0.14 -11.60 -5.82
CA PHE A 107 -0.13 -11.11 -7.17
C PHE A 107 -0.08 -9.57 -7.27
N SER A 108 0.20 -8.86 -6.17
CA SER A 108 0.25 -7.39 -6.11
C SER A 108 1.32 -6.75 -6.98
N GLN A 109 2.35 -7.49 -7.38
CA GLN A 109 3.55 -6.98 -8.06
C GLN A 109 4.23 -5.80 -7.33
N SER A 110 4.07 -5.71 -6.00
CA SER A 110 4.70 -4.67 -5.20
C SER A 110 5.89 -5.20 -4.40
N PHE A 111 6.93 -4.36 -4.23
CA PHE A 111 7.98 -4.57 -3.24
C PHE A 111 7.66 -3.99 -1.86
N GLY A 112 6.52 -3.32 -1.73
CA GLY A 112 6.06 -2.80 -0.46
C GLY A 112 5.57 -3.91 0.45
N LEU A 113 5.97 -3.85 1.72
CA LEU A 113 5.44 -4.74 2.77
C LEU A 113 4.04 -4.32 3.24
N TYR A 114 3.48 -3.24 2.68
CA TYR A 114 2.12 -2.79 2.98
C TYR A 114 1.07 -3.85 2.60
N SER A 115 1.35 -4.67 1.59
CA SER A 115 0.51 -5.81 1.20
C SER A 115 0.40 -6.85 2.32
N ILE A 116 1.48 -7.04 3.09
CA ILE A 116 1.55 -7.95 4.24
C ILE A 116 0.76 -7.40 5.43
N LEU A 117 0.63 -6.09 5.55
CA LEU A 117 -0.16 -5.46 6.61
C LEU A 117 -1.61 -5.96 6.61
N ASN A 118 -2.16 -6.31 5.44
CA ASN A 118 -3.49 -6.91 5.29
C ASN A 118 -3.56 -8.36 5.80
N ILE A 119 -2.44 -9.08 5.79
CA ILE A 119 -2.31 -10.47 6.25
C ILE A 119 -2.19 -10.53 7.77
N VAL A 120 -1.49 -9.55 8.38
CA VAL A 120 -1.18 -9.48 9.81
C VAL A 120 -2.38 -9.76 10.73
N PRO A 121 -3.55 -9.09 10.63
CA PRO A 121 -4.63 -9.30 11.58
C PRO A 121 -5.13 -10.75 11.62
N TYR A 122 -5.23 -11.41 10.47
CA TYR A 122 -5.68 -12.79 10.38
C TYR A 122 -4.57 -13.77 10.77
N GLY A 123 -3.35 -13.53 10.30
CA GLY A 123 -2.19 -14.37 10.60
C GLY A 123 -1.84 -14.39 12.08
N LEU A 124 -1.91 -13.24 12.77
CA LEU A 124 -1.66 -13.15 14.20
C LEU A 124 -2.71 -13.90 15.02
N VAL A 125 -3.99 -13.78 14.65
CA VAL A 125 -5.06 -14.52 15.34
C VAL A 125 -4.89 -16.02 15.16
N LEU A 126 -4.63 -16.49 13.93
CA LEU A 126 -4.41 -17.91 13.65
C LEU A 126 -3.15 -18.47 14.34
N THR A 127 -2.06 -17.68 14.37
CA THR A 127 -0.84 -18.08 15.09
C THR A 127 -1.07 -18.12 16.59
N ALA A 128 -1.79 -17.16 17.18
CA ALA A 128 -2.14 -17.16 18.60
C ALA A 128 -2.95 -18.42 18.98
N LEU A 129 -3.97 -18.77 18.18
CA LEU A 129 -4.76 -20.00 18.39
C LEU A 129 -3.89 -21.25 18.33
N SER A 130 -3.02 -21.36 17.31
CA SER A 130 -2.14 -22.51 17.16
C SER A 130 -1.14 -22.68 18.30
N LEU A 131 -0.74 -21.56 18.91
CA LEU A 131 0.27 -21.52 19.94
C LEU A 131 -0.33 -21.85 21.30
N ASP A 132 -1.56 -21.38 21.56
CA ASP A 132 -2.36 -21.80 22.73
C ASP A 132 -2.51 -23.33 22.76
N ASP A 133 -2.89 -23.94 21.63
CA ASP A 133 -2.99 -25.40 21.51
C ASP A 133 -1.65 -26.12 21.74
N ALA A 134 -0.56 -25.58 21.18
CA ALA A 134 0.78 -26.15 21.36
C ALA A 134 1.23 -26.07 22.83
N ILE A 135 0.90 -24.98 23.53
CA ILE A 135 1.23 -24.79 24.94
C ILE A 135 0.40 -25.73 25.82
N LYS A 136 -0.91 -25.88 25.56
CA LYS A 136 -1.78 -26.84 26.25
C LYS A 136 -1.25 -28.27 26.14
N LYS A 137 -0.93 -28.73 24.92
CA LYS A 137 -0.35 -30.07 24.68
C LYS A 137 1.00 -30.27 25.39
N ARG A 138 1.83 -29.24 25.44
CA ARG A 138 3.13 -29.32 26.14
C ARG A 138 2.94 -29.38 27.65
N ALA A 139 1.96 -28.66 28.21
CA ALA A 139 1.62 -28.73 29.62
C ALA A 139 1.10 -30.13 30.01
N GLU A 140 0.28 -30.76 29.18
CA GLU A 140 -0.24 -32.13 29.38
C GLU A 140 0.88 -33.18 29.38
N ARG A 141 1.85 -33.10 28.46
CA ARG A 141 2.96 -34.07 28.37
C ARG A 141 3.98 -33.98 29.50
N THR A 142 4.14 -32.81 30.11
CA THR A 142 5.24 -32.56 31.06
C THR A 142 4.79 -32.65 32.53
N SER A 143 3.51 -32.91 32.80
CA SER A 143 2.98 -32.81 34.17
C SER A 143 1.81 -33.78 34.45
N HIS A 144 2.03 -34.72 35.39
CA HIS A 144 0.94 -35.42 36.11
C HIS A 144 0.35 -34.59 37.26
N ARG A 145 0.88 -33.40 37.57
CA ARG A 145 0.45 -32.56 38.70
C ARG A 145 -0.06 -31.22 38.19
N ARG A 146 -1.38 -31.02 38.31
CA ARG A 146 -2.15 -29.82 37.95
C ARG A 146 -1.43 -28.54 38.37
N ARG A 147 -0.59 -27.99 37.48
CA ARG A 147 0.08 -26.70 37.68
C ARG A 147 -0.89 -25.61 37.24
N ASN A 148 -1.03 -24.59 38.07
CA ASN A 148 -1.90 -23.45 37.83
C ASN A 148 -1.57 -22.82 36.46
N GLY A 149 -2.52 -22.86 35.51
CA GLY A 149 -2.32 -22.45 34.10
C GLY A 149 -2.09 -20.95 33.88
N ASN A 150 -1.99 -20.17 34.95
CA ASN A 150 -2.09 -18.71 34.92
C ASN A 150 -0.76 -17.94 34.77
N GLN A 151 0.38 -18.60 34.52
CA GLN A 151 1.67 -17.89 34.38
C GLN A 151 2.49 -18.32 33.15
N ILE A 152 1.83 -18.43 32.01
CA ILE A 152 2.56 -18.43 30.74
C ILE A 152 2.89 -16.99 30.40
N HIS A 153 4.12 -16.58 30.72
CA HIS A 153 4.62 -15.24 30.36
C HIS A 153 4.61 -15.05 28.84
N THR A 154 4.19 -13.86 28.39
CA THR A 154 4.15 -13.44 26.98
C THR A 154 5.48 -13.66 26.24
N LEU A 155 6.61 -13.43 26.93
CA LEU A 155 7.95 -13.70 26.39
C LEU A 155 8.19 -15.18 26.07
N LYS A 156 7.61 -16.10 26.83
CA LYS A 156 7.72 -17.55 26.59
C LYS A 156 6.90 -17.97 25.37
N VAL A 157 5.72 -17.37 25.18
CA VAL A 157 4.88 -17.52 23.99
C VAL A 157 5.65 -17.04 22.76
N PHE A 158 6.23 -15.85 22.82
CA PHE A 158 7.04 -15.27 21.75
C PHE A 158 8.28 -16.10 21.42
N GLY A 159 8.99 -16.61 22.43
CA GLY A 159 10.14 -17.50 22.24
C GLY A 159 9.77 -18.81 21.53
N ILE A 160 8.62 -19.41 21.85
CA ILE A 160 8.13 -20.61 21.16
C ILE A 160 7.81 -20.29 19.69
N PHE A 161 7.09 -19.18 19.43
CA PHE A 161 6.78 -18.73 18.07
C PHE A 161 8.06 -18.51 17.24
N LEU A 162 9.04 -17.80 17.78
CA LEU A 162 10.31 -17.54 17.07
C LEU A 162 11.09 -18.81 16.79
N SER A 163 11.24 -19.69 17.79
CA SER A 163 11.97 -20.95 17.64
C SER A 163 11.36 -21.85 16.56
N ARG A 164 10.02 -21.88 16.46
CA ARG A 164 9.28 -22.66 15.46
C ARG A 164 9.44 -22.13 14.03
N ASN A 165 9.75 -20.84 13.89
CA ASN A 165 9.94 -20.17 12.60
C ASN A 165 11.42 -19.84 12.34
N TYR A 166 12.36 -20.56 12.97
CA TYR A 166 13.81 -20.37 12.81
C TYR A 166 14.27 -18.91 13.02
N PHE A 167 13.57 -18.15 13.87
CA PHE A 167 13.81 -16.72 14.12
C PHE A 167 13.70 -15.81 12.88
N LEU A 168 13.26 -16.32 11.73
CA LEU A 168 12.98 -15.54 10.52
C LEU A 168 12.04 -14.35 10.74
N PRO A 169 11.03 -14.41 11.63
CA PRO A 169 10.17 -13.25 11.87
C PRO A 169 10.94 -12.02 12.34
N ILE A 170 12.06 -12.19 13.06
CA ILE A 170 12.93 -11.07 13.48
C ILE A 170 13.62 -10.46 12.27
N ALA A 171 14.13 -11.29 11.36
CA ALA A 171 14.79 -10.81 10.14
C ALA A 171 13.81 -10.04 9.25
N VAL A 172 12.60 -10.57 9.04
CA VAL A 172 11.54 -9.88 8.28
C VAL A 172 11.15 -8.56 8.95
N PHE A 173 11.01 -8.56 10.28
CA PHE A 173 10.71 -7.34 11.03
C PHE A 173 11.83 -6.30 10.91
N ALA A 174 13.09 -6.69 11.13
CA ALA A 174 14.24 -5.80 10.98
C ALA A 174 14.33 -5.22 9.57
N PHE A 175 14.11 -6.05 8.55
CA PHE A 175 14.07 -5.63 7.15
C PHE A 175 12.93 -4.63 6.89
N ALA A 176 11.75 -4.86 7.48
CA ALA A 176 10.60 -3.96 7.35
C ALA A 176 10.87 -2.55 7.87
N PHE A 177 11.64 -2.42 8.96
CA PHE A 177 12.06 -1.12 9.50
C PHE A 177 13.25 -0.52 8.76
N ALA A 178 14.20 -1.34 8.32
CA ALA A 178 15.39 -0.88 7.61
C ALA A 178 15.06 -0.31 6.24
N MET A 179 14.13 -0.93 5.49
CA MET A 179 13.83 -0.54 4.11
C MET A 179 13.38 0.92 3.95
N PRO A 180 12.40 1.45 4.72
CA PRO A 180 12.02 2.85 4.64
C PRO A 180 13.19 3.80 4.92
N ILE A 181 14.07 3.47 5.87
CA ILE A 181 15.26 4.25 6.21
C ILE A 181 16.24 4.25 5.03
N ILE A 182 16.50 3.08 4.45
CA ILE A 182 17.38 2.93 3.28
C ILE A 182 16.84 3.77 2.12
N ILE A 183 15.56 3.61 1.76
CA ILE A 183 14.91 4.36 0.69
C ILE A 183 14.99 5.87 0.94
N PHE A 184 14.77 6.31 2.18
CA PHE A 184 14.90 7.71 2.57
C PHE A 184 16.33 8.23 2.35
N LEU A 185 17.34 7.48 2.79
CA LEU A 185 18.75 7.85 2.63
C LEU A 185 19.16 7.95 1.16
N PHE A 186 18.76 6.98 0.32
CA PHE A 186 19.00 7.02 -1.12
C PHE A 186 18.30 8.20 -1.82
N ASN A 187 17.17 8.68 -1.27
CA ASN A 187 16.42 9.81 -1.79
C ASN A 187 16.76 11.17 -1.16
N LEU A 188 17.77 11.26 -0.28
CA LEU A 188 18.15 12.53 0.37
C LEU A 188 18.46 13.66 -0.63
N GLY A 189 19.22 13.35 -1.68
CA GLY A 189 19.55 14.29 -2.76
C GLY A 189 18.29 14.77 -3.50
N ASN A 190 17.46 13.82 -3.96
CA ASN A 190 16.18 14.11 -4.61
C ASN A 190 15.28 14.97 -3.70
N ASN A 191 15.21 14.64 -2.41
CA ASN A 191 14.37 15.35 -1.43
C ASN A 191 14.83 16.78 -1.18
N THR A 192 16.14 17.04 -1.18
CA THR A 192 16.68 18.40 -1.04
C THR A 192 16.33 19.23 -2.26
N GLU A 193 16.56 18.70 -3.46
CA GLU A 193 16.26 19.41 -4.71
C GLU A 193 14.76 19.61 -4.94
N ARG A 194 13.91 18.63 -4.58
CA ARG A 194 12.44 18.78 -4.59
C ARG A 194 12.01 20.02 -3.81
N SER A 195 12.58 20.27 -2.62
CA SER A 195 12.28 21.46 -1.83
C SER A 195 12.77 22.75 -2.50
N THR A 196 13.94 22.72 -3.13
CA THR A 196 14.46 23.86 -3.91
C THR A 196 13.54 24.19 -5.09
N VAL A 197 13.11 23.18 -5.85
CA VAL A 197 12.17 23.32 -6.98
C VAL A 197 10.81 23.81 -6.50
N ALA A 198 10.27 23.24 -5.42
CA ALA A 198 8.99 23.66 -4.85
C ALA A 198 9.00 25.14 -4.44
N ASN A 199 10.07 25.60 -3.78
CA ASN A 199 10.26 26.99 -3.42
C ASN A 199 10.38 27.91 -4.64
N TYR A 200 11.08 27.45 -5.69
CA TYR A 200 11.18 28.20 -6.94
C TYR A 200 9.80 28.35 -7.60
N ILE A 201 9.03 27.27 -7.71
CA ILE A 201 7.66 27.30 -8.26
C ILE A 201 6.78 28.23 -7.44
N ALA A 202 6.77 28.09 -6.11
CA ALA A 202 5.93 28.90 -5.23
C ALA A 202 6.16 30.41 -5.38
N LYS A 203 7.39 30.83 -5.67
CA LYS A 203 7.77 32.24 -5.89
C LYS A 203 7.43 32.76 -7.29
N ASN A 204 7.35 31.88 -8.29
CA ASN A 204 7.21 32.24 -9.70
C ASN A 204 5.84 31.88 -10.28
N THR A 205 4.89 31.46 -9.44
CA THR A 205 3.52 31.13 -9.85
C THR A 205 2.50 31.70 -8.88
N LYS A 206 1.27 31.92 -9.35
CA LYS A 206 0.11 32.22 -8.50
C LYS A 206 -0.49 30.95 -7.91
N LYS A 207 -1.26 31.06 -6.83
CA LYS A 207 -1.82 29.88 -6.12
C LYS A 207 -2.84 29.08 -6.94
N ASP A 208 -3.52 29.72 -7.88
CA ASP A 208 -4.52 29.14 -8.77
C ASP A 208 -3.91 28.50 -10.02
N GLU A 209 -2.65 28.82 -10.34
CA GLU A 209 -1.93 28.21 -11.45
C GLU A 209 -1.61 26.74 -11.17
N THR A 210 -1.76 25.93 -12.21
CA THR A 210 -1.51 24.49 -12.20
C THR A 210 -0.09 24.19 -12.63
N ILE A 211 0.49 23.16 -12.03
CA ILE A 211 1.79 22.62 -12.43
C ILE A 211 1.65 21.13 -12.74
N TYR A 212 2.64 20.57 -13.42
CA TYR A 212 2.76 19.13 -13.56
C TYR A 212 4.17 18.66 -13.18
N VAL A 213 4.27 17.51 -12.51
CA VAL A 213 5.52 17.00 -11.96
C VAL A 213 5.64 15.51 -12.32
N TYR A 214 6.61 15.19 -13.16
CA TYR A 214 7.10 13.84 -13.41
C TYR A 214 8.13 13.46 -12.33
N ASP A 215 7.63 12.93 -11.22
CA ASP A 215 8.42 12.50 -10.06
C ASP A 215 7.73 11.34 -9.33
N SER A 216 8.48 10.59 -8.53
CA SER A 216 7.98 9.50 -7.68
C SER A 216 7.32 9.99 -6.38
N SER A 217 7.32 11.30 -6.12
CA SER A 217 6.84 11.90 -4.88
C SER A 217 5.96 13.12 -5.12
N ALA A 218 4.94 13.29 -4.27
CA ALA A 218 4.07 14.46 -4.32
C ALA A 218 4.67 15.69 -3.61
N LYS A 219 5.90 15.58 -3.09
CA LYS A 219 6.55 16.60 -2.25
C LYS A 219 6.54 17.99 -2.89
N ILE A 220 6.81 18.10 -4.19
CA ILE A 220 6.84 19.38 -4.90
C ILE A 220 5.47 20.06 -4.87
N TYR A 221 4.38 19.33 -5.11
CA TYR A 221 3.02 19.88 -5.03
C TYR A 221 2.69 20.36 -3.61
N LEU A 222 3.03 19.54 -2.61
CA LEU A 222 2.73 19.83 -1.21
C LEU A 222 3.48 21.07 -0.72
N GLU A 223 4.79 21.15 -0.96
CA GLU A 223 5.61 22.27 -0.49
C GLU A 223 5.39 23.55 -1.30
N SER A 224 5.12 23.45 -2.60
CA SER A 224 4.78 24.63 -3.42
C SER A 224 3.35 25.12 -3.19
N SER A 225 2.48 24.27 -2.62
CA SER A 225 1.04 24.50 -2.53
C SER A 225 0.41 24.86 -3.88
N ARG A 226 0.66 24.02 -4.90
CA ARG A 226 0.11 24.16 -6.26
C ARG A 226 -0.71 22.95 -6.65
N LYS A 227 -1.75 23.19 -7.46
CA LYS A 227 -2.61 22.14 -7.98
C LYS A 227 -1.94 21.42 -9.15
N ALA A 228 -2.20 20.13 -9.27
CA ALA A 228 -1.79 19.36 -10.43
C ALA A 228 -2.68 19.71 -11.63
N ALA A 229 -2.08 19.87 -12.81
CA ALA A 229 -2.81 20.00 -14.07
C ALA A 229 -3.47 18.68 -14.49
N SER A 230 -2.93 17.55 -14.06
CA SER A 230 -3.47 16.22 -14.33
C SER A 230 -4.15 15.62 -13.10
N GLN A 231 -5.18 14.82 -13.36
CA GLN A 231 -5.77 13.94 -12.34
C GLN A 231 -4.80 12.88 -11.80
N PHE A 232 -3.73 12.57 -12.56
CA PHE A 232 -2.70 11.63 -12.16
C PHE A 232 -1.47 12.37 -11.60
N VAL A 233 -1.56 12.78 -10.33
CA VAL A 233 -0.51 13.56 -9.63
C VAL A 233 0.84 12.84 -9.59
N LEU A 234 0.81 11.50 -9.51
CA LEU A 234 1.99 10.64 -9.47
C LEU A 234 1.95 9.65 -10.65
N PRO A 235 2.73 9.89 -11.72
CA PRO A 235 2.67 9.09 -12.93
C PRO A 235 3.04 7.62 -12.67
N GLU A 236 4.01 7.33 -11.79
CA GLU A 236 4.44 5.95 -11.54
C GLU A 236 3.36 5.05 -10.92
N LEU A 237 2.52 5.60 -10.04
CA LEU A 237 1.52 4.81 -9.32
C LEU A 237 0.24 4.57 -10.15
N ASN A 238 -0.13 5.51 -11.01
CA ASN A 238 -1.45 5.51 -11.63
C ASN A 238 -1.42 5.28 -13.15
N THR A 239 -0.25 5.14 -13.78
CA THR A 239 -0.14 4.98 -15.24
C THR A 239 0.34 3.59 -15.68
N ALA A 240 0.11 2.55 -14.88
CA ALA A 240 0.35 1.17 -15.31
C ALA A 240 -0.47 0.78 -16.57
N LYS A 241 -1.67 1.36 -16.72
CA LYS A 241 -2.56 1.15 -17.88
C LYS A 241 -2.25 2.13 -19.01
N SER A 242 -2.24 1.64 -20.26
CA SER A 242 -1.98 2.45 -21.46
C SER A 242 -2.96 3.61 -21.63
N SER A 243 -4.22 3.45 -21.24
CA SER A 243 -5.21 4.53 -21.28
C SER A 243 -4.88 5.67 -20.31
N HIS A 244 -4.34 5.37 -19.12
CA HIS A 244 -3.93 6.39 -18.15
C HIS A 244 -2.66 7.10 -18.61
N GLN A 245 -1.71 6.37 -19.20
CA GLN A 245 -0.53 6.97 -19.85
C GLN A 245 -0.92 7.93 -20.97
N LYS A 246 -1.92 7.54 -21.78
CA LYS A 246 -2.44 8.37 -22.86
C LYS A 246 -3.12 9.63 -22.32
N ALA A 247 -4.05 9.48 -21.38
CA ALA A 247 -4.73 10.62 -20.75
C ALA A 247 -3.74 11.60 -20.09
N LEU A 248 -2.68 11.08 -19.47
CA LEU A 248 -1.61 11.91 -18.93
C LEU A 248 -0.86 12.65 -20.04
N SER A 249 -0.47 11.96 -21.10
CA SER A 249 0.23 12.57 -22.24
C SER A 249 -0.62 13.65 -22.89
N ASP A 250 -1.91 13.38 -23.09
CA ASP A 250 -2.87 14.33 -23.64
C ASP A 250 -2.98 15.59 -22.77
N THR A 251 -2.98 15.44 -21.43
CA THR A 251 -2.99 16.58 -20.50
C THR A 251 -1.80 17.52 -20.70
N ILE A 252 -0.61 16.96 -20.93
CA ILE A 252 0.62 17.73 -21.15
C ILE A 252 0.64 18.36 -22.54
N ILE A 253 0.18 17.63 -23.55
CA ILE A 253 0.07 18.11 -24.94
C ILE A 253 -0.91 19.29 -25.04
N GLN A 254 -1.93 19.34 -24.18
CA GLN A 254 -2.90 20.43 -24.12
C GLN A 254 -2.39 21.70 -23.42
N ASP A 255 -1.11 21.76 -23.02
CA ASP A 255 -0.50 22.91 -22.35
C ASP A 255 -1.24 23.38 -21.08
N SER A 256 -1.84 22.44 -20.36
CA SER A 256 -2.67 22.72 -19.17
C SER A 256 -1.88 23.09 -17.90
N ALA A 257 -0.54 23.15 -17.97
CA ALA A 257 0.35 23.40 -16.84
C ALA A 257 1.27 24.59 -17.11
N GLN A 258 1.34 25.54 -16.17
CA GLN A 258 2.26 26.68 -16.28
C GLN A 258 3.73 26.23 -16.17
N TYR A 259 3.98 25.24 -15.31
CA TYR A 259 5.29 24.64 -15.11
C TYR A 259 5.21 23.12 -15.21
N ILE A 260 6.21 22.53 -15.85
CA ILE A 260 6.42 21.07 -15.88
C ILE A 260 7.78 20.76 -15.27
N VAL A 261 7.82 19.90 -14.26
CA VAL A 261 9.06 19.42 -13.64
C VAL A 261 9.28 17.98 -14.06
N VAL A 262 10.50 17.64 -14.48
CA VAL A 262 10.87 16.29 -14.91
C VAL A 262 12.16 15.87 -14.23
N GLN A 263 12.17 14.70 -13.58
CA GLN A 263 13.40 14.09 -13.07
C GLN A 263 14.27 13.61 -14.25
N GLN A 264 15.59 13.83 -14.21
CA GLN A 264 16.48 13.64 -15.37
C GLN A 264 16.45 12.23 -15.99
N ASP A 265 16.24 11.19 -15.18
CA ASP A 265 16.25 9.79 -15.64
C ASP A 265 14.87 9.29 -16.11
N THR A 266 13.85 10.15 -16.12
CA THR A 266 12.49 9.76 -16.52
C THR A 266 12.40 9.57 -18.03
N GLN A 267 11.98 8.38 -18.46
CA GLN A 267 11.66 8.10 -19.86
C GLN A 267 10.31 8.70 -20.24
N LEU A 268 10.35 9.84 -20.93
CA LEU A 268 9.14 10.48 -21.47
C LEU A 268 8.75 9.93 -22.85
N PRO A 269 7.44 9.81 -23.15
CA PRO A 269 6.94 9.54 -24.50
C PRO A 269 7.45 10.58 -25.52
N SER A 270 7.61 10.18 -26.78
CA SER A 270 8.09 11.05 -27.87
C SER A 270 7.26 12.33 -28.01
N ASP A 271 5.95 12.21 -27.88
CA ASP A 271 5.01 13.32 -28.12
C ASP A 271 5.09 14.36 -26.99
N VAL A 272 5.32 13.90 -25.76
CA VAL A 272 5.58 14.75 -24.59
C VAL A 272 6.91 15.48 -24.77
N LYS A 273 7.98 14.78 -25.19
CA LYS A 273 9.28 15.42 -25.47
C LYS A 273 9.17 16.50 -26.56
N SER A 274 8.43 16.21 -27.62
CA SER A 274 8.15 17.15 -28.71
C SER A 274 7.43 18.40 -28.19
N THR A 275 6.35 18.22 -27.41
CA THR A 275 5.59 19.32 -26.80
C THR A 275 6.47 20.17 -25.86
N LEU A 276 7.26 19.54 -24.98
CA LEU A 276 8.16 20.25 -24.07
C LEU A 276 9.20 21.12 -24.81
N SER A 277 9.70 20.66 -25.96
CA SER A 277 10.65 21.46 -26.77
C SER A 277 9.98 22.61 -27.53
N LYS A 278 8.76 22.39 -28.03
CA LYS A 278 8.01 23.37 -28.82
C LYS A 278 7.37 24.46 -27.95
N ASN A 279 6.68 24.07 -26.89
CA ASN A 279 5.79 24.97 -26.15
C ASN A 279 6.37 25.44 -24.82
N TYR A 280 7.44 24.80 -24.32
CA TYR A 280 8.06 25.16 -23.05
C TYR A 280 9.52 25.57 -23.23
N LYS A 281 10.00 26.44 -22.33
CA LYS A 281 11.41 26.81 -22.19
C LYS A 281 11.96 26.25 -20.89
N LYS A 282 13.22 25.81 -20.89
CA LYS A 282 13.90 25.36 -19.66
C LYS A 282 14.15 26.56 -18.74
N ALA A 283 13.73 26.44 -17.48
CA ALA A 283 13.97 27.42 -16.44
C ALA A 283 15.18 26.98 -15.59
N PRO A 284 16.24 27.79 -15.51
CA PRO A 284 17.39 27.46 -14.67
C PRO A 284 17.02 27.65 -13.20
N VAL A 285 17.12 26.58 -12.40
CA VAL A 285 16.93 26.62 -10.95
C VAL A 285 18.28 26.35 -10.29
N LYS A 286 18.77 27.29 -9.49
CA LYS A 286 20.09 27.20 -8.84
C LYS A 286 20.12 26.04 -7.84
N GLY A 287 21.16 25.21 -7.90
CA GLY A 287 21.35 24.07 -6.99
C GLY A 287 20.41 22.90 -7.26
N VAL A 288 19.90 22.80 -8.48
CA VAL A 288 19.07 21.69 -8.95
C VAL A 288 19.75 21.06 -10.15
N GLU A 289 20.13 19.80 -10.01
CA GLU A 289 20.78 19.01 -11.06
C GLU A 289 19.91 17.84 -11.48
N ARG A 290 19.21 17.19 -10.55
CA ARG A 290 18.41 15.98 -10.78
C ARG A 290 17.04 16.24 -11.38
N TYR A 291 16.62 17.51 -11.43
CA TYR A 291 15.34 17.92 -12.01
C TYR A 291 15.55 18.98 -13.09
N THR A 292 14.77 18.88 -14.17
CA THR A 292 14.62 19.93 -15.16
C THR A 292 13.26 20.59 -14.99
N VAL A 293 13.26 21.92 -14.85
CA VAL A 293 12.04 22.71 -14.78
C VAL A 293 11.78 23.35 -16.14
N TYR A 294 10.57 23.18 -16.64
CA TYR A 294 10.06 23.75 -17.87
C TYR A 294 8.96 24.75 -17.53
N VAL A 295 8.94 25.89 -18.21
CA VAL A 295 7.88 26.91 -18.08
C VAL A 295 7.25 27.16 -19.44
N LEU A 296 5.93 27.31 -19.46
CA LEU A 296 5.16 27.57 -20.67
C LEU A 296 5.67 28.87 -21.34
N LYS A 297 5.81 28.86 -22.67
CA LYS A 297 6.36 29.99 -23.45
C LYS A 297 5.41 31.18 -23.52
#